data_AF-A0A5A7VWD6-F1
#
_entry.id   AF-A0A5A7VWD6-F1
#
_cell.length_a   1.000
_cell.length_b   1.000
_cell.length_c   1.000
_cell.angle_alpha   90.00
_cell.angle_beta   90.00
_cell.angle_gamma   90.00
#
_symmetry.space_group_name_H-M   'P 1'
#
loop_
_entity.id
_entity.type
_entity.pdbx_description
1 polymer ?
#
loop_
_entity_poly.entity_id
_entity_poly.type
_entity_poly.pdbx_seq_one_letter_code
_entity_poly.pdbx_strand_id
1 'polypeptide(L)'
;MIVAGARNFKTGATDLKDIENRTWPTKYRGPLLIHASGRPDAISQDEIARRFGVQLGSDAPVGGVVGVADLIDCVPEHSSKWYVAGHYGFVLANARALPFVAWRGALSIRQAPGELLARYDLV
;
A
#
# COMPACT_ATOMS: atom_id res chain seq x y z
N MET A 1 4.35 -3.33 1.99
CA MET A 1 5.17 -2.96 0.83
C MET A 1 5.02 -1.52 0.38
N ILE A 2 3.82 -0.92 0.41
CA ILE A 2 3.67 0.51 0.01
C ILE A 2 4.49 1.42 0.92
N VAL A 3 4.40 1.21 2.23
CA VAL A 3 4.98 2.11 3.24
C VAL A 3 6.33 1.62 3.75
N ALA A 4 6.38 0.42 4.33
CA ALA A 4 7.61 -0.16 4.89
C ALA A 4 8.52 -0.81 3.83
N GLY A 5 8.07 -0.89 2.57
CA GLY A 5 8.79 -1.56 1.51
C GLY A 5 8.90 -3.08 1.67
N ALA A 6 9.83 -3.64 0.90
CA ALA A 6 10.32 -5.00 1.01
C ALA A 6 11.81 -5.01 0.66
N ARG A 7 12.59 -5.89 1.28
CA ARG A 7 14.04 -5.93 1.05
C ARG A 7 14.36 -6.66 -0.24
N ASN A 8 15.06 -6.02 -1.16
CA ASN A 8 15.52 -6.62 -2.40
C ASN A 8 16.70 -7.59 -2.14
N PHE A 9 16.62 -8.84 -2.62
CA PHE A 9 17.68 -9.83 -2.37
C PHE A 9 19.00 -9.51 -3.08
N LYS A 10 18.93 -8.85 -4.24
CA LYS A 10 20.11 -8.59 -5.06
C LYS A 10 20.87 -7.36 -4.59
N THR A 11 20.14 -6.30 -4.23
CA THR A 11 20.74 -5.00 -3.89
C THR A 11 20.78 -4.75 -2.39
N GLY A 12 19.99 -5.49 -1.60
CA GLY A 12 19.80 -5.23 -0.17
C GLY A 12 18.96 -3.98 0.13
N ALA A 13 18.57 -3.21 -0.88
CA ALA A 13 17.79 -1.99 -0.73
C ALA A 13 16.33 -2.28 -0.35
N THR A 14 15.66 -1.27 0.21
CA THR A 14 14.21 -1.32 0.46
C THR A 14 13.47 -0.82 -0.78
N ASP A 15 12.72 -1.72 -1.42
CA ASP A 15 11.86 -1.37 -2.56
C ASP A 15 10.45 -1.04 -2.07
N LEU A 16 9.95 0.14 -2.41
CA LEU A 16 8.56 0.52 -2.17
C LEU A 16 7.67 0.14 -3.35
N LYS A 17 6.41 -0.22 -3.05
CA LYS A 17 5.38 -0.42 -4.06
C LYS A 17 4.83 0.94 -4.48
N ASP A 18 5.09 1.34 -5.72
CA ASP A 18 4.62 2.59 -6.34
C ASP A 18 3.24 2.46 -7.02
N ILE A 19 2.72 1.24 -7.14
CA ILE A 19 1.42 0.95 -7.75
C ILE A 19 0.56 0.14 -6.81
N GLU A 20 -0.70 0.51 -6.64
CA GLU A 20 -1.73 -0.35 -6.06
C GLU A 20 -2.67 -0.87 -7.15
N ASN A 21 -2.80 -2.20 -7.27
CA ASN A 21 -3.60 -2.81 -8.34
C ASN A 21 -5.06 -2.95 -7.87
N ARG A 22 -6.01 -2.42 -8.65
CA ARG A 22 -7.45 -2.52 -8.37
C ARG A 22 -8.23 -2.94 -9.61
N THR A 23 -9.33 -3.64 -9.39
CA THR A 23 -10.26 -4.04 -10.46
C THR A 23 -11.21 -2.91 -10.88
N TRP A 24 -11.10 -1.74 -10.25
CA TRP A 24 -11.96 -0.58 -10.47
C TRP A 24 -11.13 0.71 -10.55
N PRO A 25 -11.53 1.69 -11.38
CA PRO A 25 -10.83 2.96 -11.53
C PRO A 25 -11.31 4.01 -10.51
N THR A 26 -10.51 5.05 -10.28
CA THR A 26 -10.91 6.20 -9.46
C THR A 26 -10.47 7.53 -10.08
N LYS A 27 -11.29 8.56 -9.88
CA LYS A 27 -10.95 9.96 -10.21
C LYS A 27 -10.31 10.71 -9.04
N TYR A 28 -10.33 10.14 -7.83
CA TYR A 28 -9.72 10.76 -6.66
C TYR A 28 -8.21 10.95 -6.86
N ARG A 29 -7.68 12.09 -6.40
CA ARG A 29 -6.25 12.40 -6.34
C ARG A 29 -5.97 13.11 -5.03
N GLY A 30 -4.90 12.73 -4.35
CA GLY A 30 -4.57 13.24 -3.03
C GLY A 30 -4.22 12.15 -2.02
N PRO A 31 -4.15 12.50 -0.72
CA PRO A 31 -3.63 11.62 0.31
C PRO A 31 -4.58 10.44 0.62
N LEU A 32 -4.01 9.25 0.72
CA LEU A 32 -4.68 8.03 1.15
C LEU A 32 -4.02 7.47 2.41
N LEU A 33 -4.81 7.26 3.46
CA LEU A 33 -4.38 6.42 4.58
C LEU A 33 -4.26 4.97 4.09
N ILE A 34 -3.11 4.35 4.34
CA ILE A 34 -2.82 2.97 3.97
C ILE A 34 -3.16 2.08 5.16
N HIS A 35 -4.10 1.16 4.94
CA HIS A 35 -4.55 0.20 5.94
C HIS A 35 -3.96 -1.18 5.65
N ALA A 36 -3.34 -1.81 6.65
CA ALA A 36 -2.92 -3.20 6.59
C ALA A 36 -4.07 -4.11 7.03
N SER A 37 -4.55 -4.98 6.14
CA SER A 37 -5.62 -5.92 6.45
C SER A 37 -5.24 -6.82 7.62
N GLY A 38 -6.22 -7.18 8.46
CA GLY A 38 -6.03 -8.11 9.57
C GLY A 38 -5.79 -9.56 9.14
N ARG A 39 -5.97 -9.87 7.85
CA ARG A 39 -5.69 -11.18 7.26
C ARG A 39 -4.60 -10.98 6.20
N PRO A 40 -3.48 -11.71 6.29
CA PRO A 40 -2.49 -11.69 5.23
C PRO A 40 -3.09 -12.30 3.96
N ASP A 41 -2.63 -11.82 2.80
CA ASP A 41 -2.97 -12.44 1.52
C ASP A 41 -2.48 -13.89 1.49
N ALA A 42 -3.16 -14.75 0.73
CA ALA A 42 -2.79 -16.16 0.58
C ALA A 42 -1.47 -16.39 -0.19
N ILE A 43 -0.76 -15.32 -0.57
CA ILE A 43 0.50 -15.39 -1.30
C ILE A 43 1.62 -15.69 -0.31
N SER A 44 2.36 -16.78 -0.52
CA SER A 44 3.48 -17.14 0.34
C SER A 44 4.66 -16.18 0.16
N GLN A 45 5.52 -16.09 1.19
CA GLN A 45 6.77 -15.34 1.09
C GLN A 45 7.65 -15.83 -0.06
N ASP A 46 7.70 -17.15 -0.30
CA ASP A 46 8.46 -17.75 -1.40
C ASP A 46 7.94 -17.29 -2.76
N GLU A 47 6.61 -17.16 -2.91
CA GLU A 47 6.03 -16.66 -4.16
C GLU A 47 6.35 -15.17 -4.38
N ILE A 48 6.29 -14.35 -3.33
CA ILE A 48 6.69 -12.93 -3.37
C ILE A 48 8.17 -12.82 -3.74
N ALA A 49 9.02 -13.64 -3.12
CA ALA A 49 10.45 -13.68 -3.40
C ALA A 49 10.71 -14.05 -4.86
N ARG A 50 10.05 -15.09 -5.37
CA ARG A 50 10.19 -15.54 -6.76
C ARG A 50 9.69 -14.52 -7.77
N ARG A 51 8.54 -13.88 -7.52
CA ARG A 51 7.93 -12.91 -8.46
C ARG A 51 8.62 -11.55 -8.46
N PHE A 52 8.97 -11.04 -7.29
CA PHE A 52 9.38 -9.65 -7.13
C PHE A 52 10.84 -9.49 -6.70
N GLY A 53 11.51 -10.58 -6.33
CA GLY A 53 12.88 -10.54 -5.84
C GLY A 53 13.03 -9.83 -4.51
N VAL A 54 11.98 -9.84 -3.67
CA VAL A 54 11.96 -9.16 -2.38
C VAL A 54 11.53 -10.07 -1.23
N GLN A 55 12.02 -9.77 -0.03
CA GLN A 55 11.61 -10.39 1.23
C GLN A 55 10.75 -9.42 2.04
N LEU A 56 9.65 -9.93 2.59
CA LEU A 56 8.84 -9.19 3.56
C LEU A 56 9.42 -9.35 4.97
N GLY A 57 9.39 -8.26 5.75
CA GLY A 57 9.60 -8.38 7.19
C GLY A 57 8.44 -9.12 7.85
N SER A 58 8.73 -9.96 8.84
CA SER A 58 7.74 -10.78 9.55
C SER A 58 6.85 -10.00 10.52
N ASP A 59 7.23 -8.78 10.90
CA ASP A 59 6.67 -8.09 12.07
C ASP A 59 5.80 -6.86 11.70
N ALA A 60 5.29 -6.81 10.47
CA ALA A 60 4.45 -5.70 10.06
C ALA A 60 3.10 -5.71 10.82
N PRO A 61 2.69 -4.59 11.45
CA PRO A 61 1.43 -4.54 12.16
C PRO A 61 0.25 -4.69 11.19
N VAL A 62 -0.80 -5.39 11.63
CA VAL A 62 -2.00 -5.71 10.86
C VAL A 62 -3.25 -5.18 11.54
N GLY A 63 -4.34 -5.03 10.79
CA GLY A 63 -5.63 -4.60 11.32
C GLY A 63 -5.69 -3.11 11.65
N GLY A 64 -4.91 -2.27 10.97
CA GLY A 64 -4.86 -0.84 11.25
C GLY A 64 -4.18 -0.02 10.17
N VAL A 65 -4.15 1.28 10.39
CA VAL A 65 -3.45 2.23 9.52
C VAL A 65 -1.95 2.14 9.80
N VAL A 66 -1.16 2.05 8.74
CA VAL A 66 0.30 1.88 8.79
C VAL A 66 1.06 3.03 8.14
N GLY A 67 0.37 3.90 7.41
CA GLY A 67 0.99 5.04 6.74
C GLY A 67 0.04 5.82 5.86
N VAL A 68 0.63 6.68 5.04
CA VAL A 68 -0.07 7.51 4.06
C VAL A 68 0.74 7.55 2.76
N ALA A 69 0.06 7.63 1.62
CA ALA A 69 0.65 7.89 0.32
C ALA A 69 -0.29 8.76 -0.52
N ASP A 70 0.26 9.51 -1.47
CA ASP A 70 -0.53 10.33 -2.38
C ASP A 70 -0.91 9.50 -3.62
N LEU A 71 -2.21 9.42 -3.92
CA LEU A 71 -2.68 8.91 -5.19
C LEU A 71 -2.55 10.00 -6.25
N ILE A 72 -1.54 9.88 -7.12
CA ILE A 72 -1.23 10.88 -8.14
C ILE A 72 -1.79 10.52 -9.52
N ASP A 73 -2.00 9.25 -9.80
CA ASP A 73 -2.66 8.82 -11.03
C ASP A 73 -3.43 7.48 -10.90
N CYS A 74 -4.26 7.16 -11.89
CA CYS A 74 -5.00 5.91 -12.01
C CYS A 74 -5.02 5.52 -13.50
N VAL A 75 -4.19 4.57 -13.87
CA VAL A 75 -3.92 4.20 -15.28
C VAL A 75 -4.37 2.77 -15.58
N PRO A 76 -4.79 2.46 -16.82
CA PRO A 76 -5.16 1.10 -17.20
C PRO A 76 -3.94 0.17 -17.35
N GLU A 77 -2.75 0.72 -17.60
CA GLU A 77 -1.48 -0.01 -17.74
C GLU A 77 -0.32 0.81 -17.15
N HIS A 78 0.70 0.14 -16.61
CA HIS A 78 1.88 0.80 -16.06
C HIS A 78 3.13 -0.08 -16.18
N SER A 79 4.31 0.53 -16.36
CA SER A 79 5.59 -0.19 -16.54
C SER A 79 6.25 -0.67 -15.25
N SER A 80 5.73 -0.27 -14.09
CA SER A 80 6.24 -0.71 -12.79
C SER A 80 6.19 -2.24 -12.67
N LYS A 81 7.24 -2.82 -12.08
CA LYS A 81 7.29 -4.25 -11.74
C LYS A 81 6.18 -4.71 -10.79
N TRP A 82 5.55 -3.75 -10.08
CA TRP A 82 4.47 -4.01 -9.14
C TRP A 82 3.08 -4.04 -9.78
N TYR A 83 2.98 -3.64 -11.05
CA TYR A 83 1.73 -3.63 -11.80
C TYR A 83 1.30 -5.03 -12.20
N VAL A 84 -0.01 -5.28 -12.18
CA VAL A 84 -0.63 -6.54 -12.62
C VAL A 84 -1.52 -6.25 -13.83
N ALA A 85 -1.20 -6.90 -14.96
CA ALA A 85 -1.97 -6.76 -16.19
C ALA A 85 -3.48 -7.01 -15.98
N GLY A 86 -4.31 -6.23 -16.66
CA GLY A 86 -5.77 -6.28 -16.54
C GLY A 86 -6.35 -5.60 -15.30
N HIS A 87 -5.52 -4.93 -14.48
CA HIS A 87 -5.97 -4.08 -13.37
C HIS A 87 -5.74 -2.61 -13.69
N TYR A 88 -6.44 -1.73 -12.98
CA TYR A 88 -6.07 -0.33 -12.88
C TYR A 88 -4.92 -0.17 -11.89
N GLY A 89 -3.87 0.52 -12.30
CA GLY A 89 -2.75 0.90 -11.47
C GLY A 89 -3.01 2.25 -10.80
N PHE A 90 -3.20 2.24 -9.48
CA PHE A 90 -3.24 3.45 -8.66
C PHE A 90 -1.79 3.86 -8.40
N VAL A 91 -1.33 4.94 -9.05
CA VAL A 91 0.04 5.44 -8.96
C VAL A 91 0.22 6.22 -7.67
N LEU A 92 1.15 5.77 -6.83
CA LEU A 92 1.39 6.28 -5.49
C LEU A 92 2.72 7.04 -5.41
N ALA A 93 2.70 8.19 -4.73
CA ALA A 93 3.88 8.97 -4.41
C ALA A 93 3.93 9.32 -2.93
N ASN A 94 5.08 9.82 -2.46
CA ASN A 94 5.27 10.35 -1.10
C ASN A 94 4.81 9.41 0.02
N ALA A 95 4.96 8.10 -0.20
CA ALA A 95 4.61 7.09 0.77
C ALA A 95 5.48 7.24 2.03
N ARG A 96 4.84 7.33 3.20
CA ARG A 96 5.54 7.44 4.49
C ARG A 96 4.80 6.71 5.59
N ALA A 97 5.57 6.24 6.56
CA ALA A 97 5.03 5.59 7.74
C ALA A 97 4.30 6.59 8.64
N LEU A 98 3.23 6.11 9.27
CA LEU A 98 2.54 6.79 10.36
C LEU A 98 2.61 5.88 11.58
N PRO A 99 2.50 6.44 12.82
CA PRO A 99 2.30 5.63 14.01
C PRO A 99 1.13 4.66 13.81
N PHE A 100 1.31 3.39 14.18
CA PHE A 100 0.24 2.42 13.97
C PHE A 100 -1.00 2.78 14.81
N VAL A 101 -2.15 2.83 14.15
CA VAL A 101 -3.45 2.96 14.81
C VAL A 101 -4.33 1.79 14.38
N ALA A 102 -4.67 0.93 15.34
CA ALA A 102 -5.65 -0.13 15.14
C ALA A 102 -6.98 0.51 14.70
N TRP A 103 -7.49 0.08 13.55
CA TRP A 103 -8.71 0.66 12.97
C TRP A 103 -9.43 -0.37 12.13
N ARG A 104 -10.77 -0.38 12.14
CA ARG A 104 -11.52 -1.28 11.28
C ARG A 104 -11.37 -0.84 9.82
N GLY A 105 -10.84 -1.73 8.99
CA GLY A 105 -10.72 -1.50 7.55
C GLY A 105 -12.08 -1.30 6.87
N ALA A 106 -12.05 -0.74 5.67
CA ALA A 106 -13.23 -0.51 4.86
C ALA A 106 -12.99 -0.87 3.40
N LEU A 107 -14.07 -1.08 2.64
CA LEU A 107 -14.01 -1.33 1.22
C LEU A 107 -13.93 -0.02 0.44
N SER A 108 -13.20 -0.06 -0.67
CA SER A 108 -12.97 1.07 -1.59
C SER A 108 -12.33 2.30 -0.93
N ILE A 109 -12.07 3.34 -1.74
CA ILE A 109 -11.68 4.65 -1.21
C ILE A 109 -12.92 5.33 -0.63
N ARG A 110 -12.78 5.86 0.59
CA ARG A 110 -13.83 6.60 1.29
C ARG A 110 -13.21 7.67 2.17
N GLN A 111 -14.02 8.65 2.56
CA GLN A 111 -13.61 9.66 3.53
C GLN A 111 -13.19 9.02 4.85
N ALA A 112 -12.01 9.38 5.35
CA ALA A 112 -11.57 9.00 6.67
C ALA A 112 -12.42 9.73 7.73
N PRO A 113 -12.92 9.04 8.78
CA PRO A 113 -13.61 9.70 9.88
C PRO A 113 -12.71 10.74 10.56
N GLY A 114 -13.29 11.86 11.01
CA GLY A 114 -12.53 12.92 11.69
C GLY A 114 -11.78 12.43 12.93
N GLU A 115 -12.38 11.49 13.68
CA GLU A 115 -11.73 10.82 14.82
C GLU A 115 -10.47 10.03 14.46
N LEU A 116 -10.37 9.51 13.23
CA LEU A 116 -9.17 8.84 12.74
C LEU A 116 -8.13 9.86 12.29
N LEU A 117 -8.54 10.91 11.58
CA LEU A 117 -7.64 11.99 11.15
C LEU A 117 -7.02 12.72 12.33
N ALA A 118 -7.79 12.91 13.41
CA ALA A 118 -7.31 13.49 14.67
C ALA A 118 -6.23 12.65 15.37
N ARG A 119 -6.05 11.36 15.02
CA ARG A 119 -4.93 10.55 15.54
C ARG A 119 -3.59 10.90 14.90
N TYR A 120 -3.61 11.65 13.80
CA TYR A 120 -2.44 11.98 12.98
C TYR A 120 -2.23 13.48 12.79
N ASP A 121 -3.00 14.31 13.51
CA ASP A 121 -3.02 15.77 13.35
C ASP A 121 -3.28 16.20 11.89
N LEU A 122 -4.13 15.44 11.17
CA LEU A 122 -4.52 15.68 9.77
C LEU A 122 -5.89 16.36 9.62
N VAL A 123 -6.29 17.15 10.62
CA VAL A 123 -7.62 17.80 10.71
C VAL A 123 -7.56 19.25 10.25
#